data_AF-A0A6A6GUC4-F1
#
_entry.id   AF-A0A6A6GUC4-F1
#
_cell.length_a   1.000
_cell.length_b   1.000
_cell.length_c   1.000
_cell.angle_alpha   90.00
_cell.angle_beta   90.00
_cell.angle_gamma   90.00
#
_symmetry.space_group_name_H-M   'P 1'
#
loop_
_entity.id
_entity.type
_entity.pdbx_description
1 polymer ?
#
loop_
_entity_poly.entity_id
_entity_poly.type
_entity_poly.pdbx_seq_one_letter_code
_entity_poly.pdbx_strand_id
1 'polypeptide(L)'
;LIYTLGQWCIKMSILFLYLRIFTARIRWLAITIYVWMAYVNVWAFGVTVAILNVCSRPLSYHWQRYNPTLDPPAIGVCSIDLGSFAISASALNTVADFALLSIPVPMLWKLQLSLGRRLALTSVFLVGIFACMASILRLITTFTLTSGTDLAWNTANRFLWTAVEASVGLTCACFPIIWGLFT
;
A
#
# COMPACT_ATOMS: atom_id res chain seq x y z
N LEU A 1 2.17 -4.79 -10.90
CA LEU A 1 3.61 -4.42 -10.91
C LEU A 1 3.83 -2.96 -10.58
N ILE A 2 3.44 -2.00 -11.45
CA ILE A 2 3.64 -0.55 -11.19
C ILE A 2 3.03 -0.13 -9.84
N TYR A 3 1.79 -0.52 -9.56
CA TYR A 3 1.14 -0.27 -8.27
C TYR A 3 1.92 -0.83 -7.08
N THR A 4 2.37 -2.09 -7.16
CA THR A 4 3.16 -2.76 -6.12
C THR A 4 4.46 -2.01 -5.84
N LEU A 5 5.16 -1.58 -6.90
CA LEU A 5 6.39 -0.79 -6.78
C LEU A 5 6.13 0.58 -6.16
N GLY A 6 5.04 1.26 -6.56
CA GLY A 6 4.63 2.52 -5.97
C GLY A 6 4.38 2.41 -4.46
N GLN A 7 3.61 1.41 -4.04
CA GLN A 7 3.35 1.13 -2.63
C GLN A 7 4.64 0.80 -1.85
N TRP A 8 5.53 0.01 -2.44
CA TRP A 8 6.83 -0.29 -1.86
C TRP A 8 7.67 0.98 -1.65
N CYS A 9 7.80 1.84 -2.67
CA CYS A 9 8.55 3.09 -2.58
C CYS A 9 7.99 4.02 -1.49
N ILE A 10 6.67 4.22 -1.44
CA ILE A 10 6.01 5.09 -0.45
C ILE A 10 6.27 4.58 0.97
N LYS A 11 6.01 3.29 1.23
CA LYS A 11 6.18 2.70 2.56
C LYS A 11 7.65 2.71 3.01
N MET A 12 8.59 2.41 2.11
CA MET A 12 10.02 2.48 2.40
C MET A 12 10.44 3.92 2.72
N SER A 13 9.96 4.92 1.97
CA SER A 13 10.22 6.34 2.26
C SER A 13 9.73 6.74 3.65
N ILE A 14 8.51 6.33 4.04
CA ILE A 14 7.95 6.62 5.37
C ILE A 14 8.77 5.91 6.46
N LEU A 15 9.15 4.66 6.27
CA LEU A 15 9.95 3.90 7.25
C LEU A 15 11.36 4.50 7.41
N PHE A 16 12.01 4.94 6.33
CA PHE A 16 13.29 5.65 6.40
C PHE A 16 13.15 6.99 7.13
N LEU A 17 12.07 7.73 6.89
CA LEU A 17 11.77 8.95 7.62
C LEU A 17 11.58 8.67 9.12
N TYR A 18 10.86 7.61 9.48
CA TYR A 18 10.71 7.19 10.87
C TYR A 18 12.04 6.77 11.50
N LEU A 19 12.91 6.06 10.78
CA LEU A 19 14.26 5.77 11.25
C LEU A 19 15.02 7.07 11.52
N ARG A 20 15.00 8.04 10.60
CA ARG A 20 15.71 9.31 10.77
C ARG A 20 15.22 10.11 11.98
N ILE A 21 13.90 10.15 12.21
CA ILE A 21 13.30 10.96 13.28
C ILE A 21 13.42 10.27 14.65
N PHE A 22 13.14 8.97 14.73
CA PHE A 22 12.93 8.28 16.01
C PHE A 22 14.12 7.45 16.50
N THR A 23 15.06 7.06 15.61
CA THR A 23 16.22 6.23 16.00
C THR A 23 17.14 6.95 16.98
N ALA A 24 17.16 8.29 16.97
CA ALA A 24 17.96 9.07 17.91
C ALA A 24 17.50 8.94 19.38
N ARG A 25 16.27 8.47 19.64
CA ARG A 25 15.64 8.57 20.96
C ARG A 25 15.27 7.23 21.60
N ILE A 26 14.84 6.21 20.83
CA ILE A 26 14.38 4.94 21.43
C ILE A 26 14.70 3.69 20.59
N ARG A 27 15.50 2.77 21.16
CA ARG A 27 15.98 1.53 20.50
C ARG A 27 14.88 0.55 20.08
N TRP A 28 13.81 0.41 20.87
CA TRP A 28 12.72 -0.52 20.55
C TRP A 28 11.97 -0.17 19.25
N LEU A 29 11.94 1.11 18.88
CA LEU A 29 11.21 1.64 17.73
C LEU A 29 12.02 1.36 16.47
N ALA A 30 13.34 1.49 16.56
CA ALA A 30 14.23 1.09 15.48
C ALA A 30 14.02 -0.39 15.12
N ILE A 31 13.91 -1.28 16.11
CA ILE A 31 13.61 -2.70 15.88
C ILE A 31 12.26 -2.87 15.19
N THR A 32 11.19 -2.23 15.70
CA THR A 32 9.87 -2.27 15.07
C THR A 32 9.91 -1.79 13.62
N ILE A 33 10.63 -0.71 13.33
CA ILE A 33 10.75 -0.16 11.98
C ILE A 33 11.50 -1.15 11.05
N TYR A 34 12.61 -1.74 11.50
CA TYR A 34 13.33 -2.74 10.71
C TYR A 34 12.49 -3.98 10.42
N VAL A 35 11.67 -4.44 11.37
CA VAL A 35 10.72 -5.54 11.17
C VAL A 35 9.70 -5.19 10.08
N TRP A 36 9.14 -3.98 10.11
CA TRP A 36 8.20 -3.53 9.08
C TRP A 36 8.87 -3.29 7.71
N MET A 37 10.11 -2.84 7.68
CA MET A 37 10.90 -2.79 6.44
C MET A 37 11.07 -4.19 5.85
N ALA A 38 11.45 -5.18 6.65
CA ALA A 38 11.56 -6.56 6.19
C ALA A 38 10.23 -7.08 5.65
N TYR A 39 9.13 -6.84 6.38
CA TYR A 39 7.77 -7.22 5.95
C TYR A 39 7.41 -6.62 4.57
N VAL A 40 7.61 -5.31 4.38
CA VAL A 40 7.27 -4.61 3.12
C VAL A 40 8.10 -5.15 1.96
N ASN A 41 9.37 -5.47 2.17
CA ASN A 41 10.22 -6.08 1.14
C ASN A 41 9.77 -7.50 0.78
N VAL A 42 9.49 -8.33 1.78
CA VAL A 42 9.00 -9.71 1.57
C VAL A 42 7.66 -9.70 0.83
N TRP A 43 6.74 -8.81 1.23
CA TRP A 43 5.46 -8.65 0.56
C TRP A 43 5.63 -8.21 -0.90
N ALA A 44 6.41 -7.16 -1.17
CA ALA A 44 6.61 -6.64 -2.53
C ALA A 44 7.28 -7.67 -3.44
N PHE A 45 8.29 -8.37 -2.92
CA PHE A 45 8.98 -9.45 -3.62
C PHE A 45 8.02 -10.62 -3.91
N GLY A 46 7.30 -11.10 -2.89
CA GLY A 46 6.36 -12.21 -3.03
C GLY A 46 5.24 -11.91 -4.04
N VAL A 47 4.66 -10.71 -4.00
CA VAL A 47 3.62 -10.29 -4.95
C VAL A 47 4.19 -10.20 -6.38
N THR A 48 5.41 -9.68 -6.54
CA THR A 48 6.06 -9.58 -7.86
C THR A 48 6.33 -10.95 -8.46
N VAL A 49 6.92 -11.87 -7.68
CA VAL A 49 7.19 -13.25 -8.11
C VAL A 49 5.88 -13.97 -8.43
N ALA A 50 4.84 -13.81 -7.62
CA ALA A 50 3.54 -14.42 -7.87
C ALA A 50 2.92 -13.90 -9.18
N ILE A 51 2.89 -12.58 -9.42
CA ILE A 51 2.36 -12.03 -10.68
C ILE A 51 3.08 -12.61 -11.91
N LEU A 52 4.41 -12.73 -11.84
CA LEU A 52 5.23 -13.27 -12.94
C LEU A 52 5.01 -14.78 -13.14
N ASN A 53 4.60 -15.54 -12.13
CA ASN A 53 4.47 -17.00 -12.19
C ASN A 53 3.02 -17.52 -12.21
N VAL A 54 2.02 -16.68 -11.93
CA VAL A 54 0.61 -17.10 -11.74
C VAL A 54 0.00 -17.76 -12.97
N CYS A 55 0.31 -17.30 -14.19
CA CYS A 55 -0.10 -17.95 -15.44
C CYS A 55 1.17 -18.22 -16.26
N SER A 56 1.99 -19.16 -15.81
CA SER A 56 3.30 -19.46 -16.40
C SER A 56 3.24 -20.31 -17.68
N ARG A 57 2.03 -20.61 -18.19
CA ARG A 57 1.84 -21.36 -19.44
C ARG A 57 0.69 -20.81 -20.28
N PRO A 58 0.93 -19.86 -21.21
CA PRO A 58 2.01 -18.88 -21.30
C PRO A 58 1.72 -17.60 -20.48
N LEU A 59 2.76 -16.80 -20.14
CA LEU A 59 2.60 -15.51 -19.43
C LEU A 59 1.63 -14.57 -20.16
N SER A 60 1.61 -14.63 -21.49
CA SER A 60 0.72 -13.84 -22.32
C SER A 60 -0.76 -14.08 -22.06
N TYR A 61 -1.11 -15.24 -21.49
CA TYR A 61 -2.47 -15.57 -21.12
C TYR A 61 -3.05 -14.62 -20.07
N HIS A 62 -2.22 -14.04 -19.18
CA HIS A 62 -2.68 -13.10 -18.15
C HIS A 62 -3.45 -11.91 -18.71
N TRP A 63 -2.98 -11.33 -19.82
CA TRP A 63 -3.63 -10.18 -20.46
C TRP A 63 -4.49 -10.58 -21.67
N GLN A 64 -4.15 -11.66 -22.37
CA GLN A 64 -4.92 -12.14 -23.52
C GLN A 64 -6.27 -12.77 -23.12
N ARG A 65 -6.42 -13.27 -21.89
CA ARG A 65 -7.69 -13.86 -21.39
C ARG A 65 -8.87 -12.88 -21.40
N TYR A 66 -8.61 -11.58 -21.29
CA TYR A 66 -9.65 -10.55 -21.27
C TYR A 66 -9.92 -9.94 -22.65
N ASN A 67 -9.25 -10.41 -23.71
CA ASN A 67 -9.40 -9.88 -25.05
C ASN A 67 -10.41 -10.73 -25.85
N PRO A 68 -11.63 -10.22 -26.13
CA PRO A 68 -12.66 -10.96 -26.85
C PRO A 68 -12.40 -11.08 -28.35
N THR A 69 -11.42 -10.36 -28.92
CA THR A 69 -11.14 -10.37 -30.37
C THR A 69 -10.05 -11.35 -30.80
N LEU A 70 -9.52 -12.17 -29.87
CA LEU A 70 -8.53 -13.20 -30.20
C LEU A 70 -9.23 -14.46 -30.77
N ASP A 71 -8.90 -14.80 -32.01
CA ASP A 71 -9.27 -16.07 -32.65
C ASP A 71 -7.99 -16.77 -33.16
N PRO A 72 -7.59 -17.92 -32.58
CA PRO A 72 -8.28 -18.66 -31.52
C PRO A 72 -8.18 -17.98 -30.13
N PRO A 73 -9.13 -18.25 -29.22
CA PRO A 73 -9.09 -17.74 -27.86
C PRO A 73 -7.80 -18.17 -27.16
N ALA A 74 -7.27 -17.30 -26.30
CA ALA A 74 -6.01 -17.56 -25.61
C ALA A 74 -6.11 -18.85 -24.78
N ILE A 75 -5.13 -19.75 -24.91
CA ILE A 75 -5.09 -21.02 -24.19
C ILE A 75 -4.03 -20.89 -23.10
N GLY A 76 -4.43 -21.03 -21.84
CA GLY A 76 -3.49 -21.05 -20.74
C GLY A 76 -4.13 -21.48 -19.43
N VAL A 77 -3.27 -21.90 -18.50
CA VAL A 77 -3.67 -22.33 -17.16
C VAL A 77 -3.01 -21.40 -16.15
N CYS A 78 -3.83 -20.85 -15.25
CA CYS A 78 -3.32 -20.14 -14.08
C CYS A 78 -3.37 -21.09 -12.89
N SER A 79 -2.23 -21.24 -12.20
CA SER A 79 -2.09 -22.17 -11.08
C SER A 79 -2.79 -21.69 -9.80
N ILE A 80 -3.13 -20.40 -9.74
CA ILE A 80 -3.73 -19.73 -8.59
C ILE A 80 -4.96 -18.95 -9.06
N ASP A 81 -6.01 -18.92 -8.24
CA ASP A 81 -7.14 -18.02 -8.44
C ASP A 81 -6.69 -16.55 -8.28
N LEU A 82 -6.72 -15.80 -9.39
CA LEU A 82 -6.32 -14.40 -9.43
C LEU A 82 -7.17 -13.53 -8.49
N GLY A 83 -8.45 -13.87 -8.29
CA GLY A 83 -9.35 -13.13 -7.40
C GLY A 83 -8.91 -13.24 -5.94
N SER A 84 -8.79 -14.47 -5.45
CA SER A 84 -8.32 -14.75 -4.08
C SER A 84 -6.92 -14.23 -3.82
N PHE A 85 -6.01 -14.32 -4.80
CA PHE A 85 -4.67 -13.75 -4.70
C PHE A 85 -4.70 -12.22 -4.58
N ALA A 86 -5.47 -11.53 -5.42
CA ALA A 86 -5.58 -10.07 -5.40
C ALA A 86 -6.17 -9.55 -4.09
N ILE A 87 -7.18 -10.24 -3.55
CA ILE A 87 -7.78 -9.91 -2.24
C ILE A 87 -6.74 -10.06 -1.13
N SER A 88 -6.04 -11.20 -1.09
CA SER A 88 -5.03 -11.49 -0.07
C SER A 88 -3.88 -10.49 -0.12
N ALA A 89 -3.34 -10.20 -1.31
CA ALA A 89 -2.27 -9.22 -1.49
C ALA A 89 -2.70 -7.81 -1.05
N SER A 90 -3.96 -7.44 -1.33
CA SER A 90 -4.53 -6.16 -0.93
C SER A 90 -4.76 -6.05 0.57
N ALA A 91 -5.20 -7.14 1.21
CA ALA A 91 -5.37 -7.21 2.66
C ALA A 91 -4.04 -7.01 3.38
N LEU A 92 -2.99 -7.73 2.96
CA LEU A 92 -1.65 -7.60 3.53
C LEU A 92 -1.08 -6.18 3.38
N ASN A 93 -1.30 -5.54 2.22
CA ASN A 93 -0.90 -4.13 2.03
C ASN A 93 -1.61 -3.19 3.00
N THR A 94 -2.91 -3.40 3.18
CA THR A 94 -3.77 -2.60 4.07
C THR A 94 -3.34 -2.75 5.53
N VAL A 95 -3.01 -3.98 5.96
CA VAL A 95 -2.46 -4.24 7.31
C VAL A 95 -1.17 -3.44 7.53
N ALA A 96 -0.29 -3.37 6.53
CA ALA A 96 0.90 -2.54 6.63
C ALA A 96 0.58 -1.04 6.74
N ASP A 97 -0.45 -0.53 6.06
CA ASP A 97 -0.85 0.88 6.19
C ASP A 97 -1.24 1.22 7.63
N PHE A 98 -2.10 0.40 8.25
CA PHE A 98 -2.51 0.58 9.65
C PHE A 98 -1.34 0.45 10.62
N ALA A 99 -0.45 -0.51 10.38
CA ALA A 99 0.72 -0.67 11.21
C ALA A 99 1.64 0.55 11.15
N LEU A 100 1.97 1.05 9.95
CA LEU A 100 2.78 2.24 9.77
C LEU A 100 2.13 3.48 10.40
N LEU A 101 0.80 3.58 10.38
CA LEU A 101 0.05 4.63 11.07
C LEU A 101 0.17 4.54 12.60
N SER A 102 0.21 3.32 13.14
CA SER A 102 0.26 3.08 14.58
C SER A 102 1.64 3.31 15.20
N ILE A 103 2.73 3.15 14.45
CA ILE A 103 4.12 3.32 14.94
C ILE A 103 4.35 4.66 15.68
N PRO A 104 3.94 5.83 15.15
CA PRO A 104 4.17 7.11 15.83
C PRO A 104 3.23 7.34 17.05
N VAL A 105 2.08 6.66 17.15
CA VAL A 105 1.03 6.97 18.14
C VAL A 105 1.49 6.85 19.60
N PRO A 106 2.15 5.75 20.04
CA PRO A 106 2.64 5.63 21.42
C PRO A 106 3.68 6.69 21.80
N MET A 107 4.42 7.20 20.81
CA MET A 107 5.41 8.25 21.02
C MET A 107 4.75 9.60 21.29
N LEU A 108 3.65 9.90 20.58
CA LEU A 108 2.88 11.14 20.75
C LEU A 108 2.32 11.27 22.17
N TRP A 109 1.90 10.16 22.77
CA TRP A 109 1.29 10.16 24.09
C TRP A 109 2.28 10.43 25.23
N LYS A 110 3.57 10.14 25.01
CA LYS A 110 4.61 10.31 26.03
C LYS A 110 5.36 11.63 25.96
N LEU A 111 5.13 12.45 24.93
CA LEU A 111 5.94 13.64 24.67
C LEU A 111 5.15 14.93 24.88
N GLN A 112 5.52 15.70 25.92
CA GLN A 112 5.02 17.07 26.13
C GLN A 112 5.55 17.98 25.02
N LEU A 113 4.78 18.13 23.96
CA LEU A 113 5.14 18.90 22.77
C LEU A 113 4.56 20.31 22.81
N SER A 114 5.32 21.28 22.28
CA SER A 114 4.84 22.62 22.00
C SER A 114 3.71 22.59 20.95
N LEU A 115 2.80 23.56 21.02
CA LEU A 115 1.59 23.65 20.19
C LEU A 115 1.86 23.45 18.68
N GLY A 116 2.94 24.03 18.16
CA GLY A 116 3.34 23.88 16.76
C GLY A 116 3.73 22.45 16.36
N ARG A 117 4.40 21.69 17.24
CA ARG A 117 4.75 20.28 16.97
C ARG A 117 3.54 19.36 17.12
N ARG A 118 2.61 19.70 18.03
CA ARG A 118 1.36 18.98 18.19
C ARG A 118 0.50 19.07 16.93
N LEU A 119 0.38 20.26 16.34
CA LEU A 119 -0.37 20.48 15.09
C LEU A 119 0.20 19.68 13.91
N ALA A 120 1.54 19.67 13.74
CA ALA A 120 2.23 18.88 12.72
C ALA A 120 1.89 17.39 12.78
N LEU A 121 1.87 16.86 14.00
CA LEU A 121 1.68 15.44 14.23
C LEU A 121 0.22 15.06 14.06
N THR A 122 -0.70 15.93 14.48
CA THR A 122 -2.12 15.78 14.20
C THR A 122 -2.40 15.79 12.69
N SER A 123 -1.77 16.69 11.91
CA SER A 123 -1.98 16.71 10.45
C SER A 123 -1.45 15.44 9.77
N VAL A 124 -0.26 14.95 10.13
CA VAL A 124 0.27 13.69 9.61
C VAL A 124 -0.63 12.51 9.95
N PHE A 125 -1.15 12.47 11.19
CA PHE A 125 -2.07 11.41 11.63
C PHE A 125 -3.40 11.44 10.85
N LEU A 126 -3.96 12.62 10.61
CA LEU A 126 -5.18 12.78 9.81
C LEU A 126 -4.99 12.30 8.36
N VAL A 127 -3.88 12.68 7.73
CA VAL A 127 -3.56 12.23 6.37
C VAL A 127 -3.35 10.72 6.34
N GLY A 128 -2.70 10.16 7.35
CA GLY A 128 -2.49 8.71 7.49
C GLY A 128 -3.80 7.92 7.71
N ILE A 129 -4.76 8.46 8.47
CA ILE A 129 -6.11 7.87 8.59
C ILE A 129 -6.79 7.86 7.23
N PHE A 130 -6.73 8.98 6.49
CA PHE A 130 -7.32 9.07 5.17
C PHE A 130 -6.70 8.06 4.19
N ALA A 131 -5.38 7.86 4.25
CA ALA A 131 -4.70 6.82 3.47
C ALA A 131 -5.23 5.42 3.80
N CYS A 132 -5.38 5.10 5.10
CA CYS A 132 -5.91 3.81 5.53
C CYS A 132 -7.37 3.58 5.08
N MET A 133 -8.20 4.63 5.08
CA MET A 133 -9.56 4.56 4.54
C MET A 133 -9.55 4.27 3.04
N ALA A 134 -8.66 4.91 2.27
CA ALA A 134 -8.51 4.64 0.85
C ALA A 134 -8.08 3.17 0.60
N SER A 135 -7.17 2.63 1.41
CA SER A 135 -6.75 1.22 1.33
C SER A 135 -7.91 0.24 1.59
N ILE A 136 -8.79 0.54 2.56
CA ILE A 136 -10.00 -0.26 2.83
C ILE A 136 -10.96 -0.22 1.64
N LEU A 137 -11.24 0.96 1.10
CA LEU A 137 -12.13 1.11 -0.05
C LEU A 137 -11.58 0.38 -1.28
N ARG A 138 -10.26 0.36 -1.44
CA ARG A 138 -9.58 -0.46 -2.45
C ARG A 138 -9.78 -1.97 -2.19
N LEU A 139 -9.74 -2.43 -0.95
CA LEU A 139 -10.02 -3.83 -0.62
C LEU A 139 -11.47 -4.21 -0.95
N ILE A 140 -12.44 -3.34 -0.65
CA ILE A 140 -13.87 -3.55 -0.98
C ILE A 140 -14.09 -3.56 -2.49
N THR A 141 -13.50 -2.61 -3.22
CA THR A 141 -13.51 -2.65 -4.68
C THR A 141 -12.77 -3.88 -5.21
N THR A 142 -11.78 -4.39 -4.47
CA THR A 142 -11.09 -5.62 -4.82
C THR A 142 -11.97 -6.85 -4.70
N PHE A 143 -12.77 -6.90 -3.66
CA PHE A 143 -13.74 -7.96 -3.46
C PHE A 143 -14.86 -7.92 -4.52
N THR A 144 -15.34 -6.72 -4.88
CA THR A 144 -16.48 -6.55 -5.78
C THR A 144 -16.20 -6.79 -7.25
N LEU A 145 -14.98 -6.62 -7.81
CA LEU A 145 -14.76 -7.15 -9.19
C LEU A 145 -14.74 -8.68 -9.21
N THR A 146 -14.40 -9.36 -8.11
CA THR A 146 -14.37 -10.83 -8.10
C THR A 146 -15.79 -11.41 -8.06
N SER A 147 -16.78 -10.64 -7.59
CA SER A 147 -18.18 -11.07 -7.42
C SER A 147 -19.21 -10.33 -8.28
N GLY A 148 -18.85 -9.19 -8.88
CA GLY A 148 -19.78 -8.31 -9.61
C GLY A 148 -19.85 -8.56 -11.11
N THR A 149 -21.01 -8.29 -11.70
CA THR A 149 -21.33 -8.49 -13.14
C THR A 149 -20.71 -7.44 -14.05
N ASP A 150 -20.48 -6.21 -13.57
CA ASP A 150 -20.00 -5.09 -14.39
C ASP A 150 -18.49 -4.86 -14.24
N LEU A 151 -17.70 -5.57 -15.04
CA LEU A 151 -16.24 -5.50 -15.00
C LEU A 151 -15.69 -4.09 -15.30
N ALA A 152 -16.30 -3.36 -16.23
CA ALA A 152 -15.82 -2.04 -16.67
C ALA A 152 -15.93 -0.97 -15.57
N TRP A 153 -17.10 -0.88 -14.92
CA TRP A 153 -17.34 0.09 -13.84
C TRP A 153 -16.45 -0.17 -12.62
N ASN A 154 -16.39 -1.44 -12.24
CA ASN A 154 -15.63 -1.88 -11.08
C ASN A 154 -14.11 -1.71 -11.29
N THR A 155 -13.62 -1.90 -12.52
CA THR A 155 -12.23 -1.60 -12.91
C THR A 155 -11.92 -0.10 -12.84
N ALA A 156 -12.78 0.76 -13.38
CA ALA A 156 -12.60 2.22 -13.32
C ALA A 156 -12.57 2.73 -11.86
N ASN A 157 -13.48 2.23 -11.03
CA ASN A 157 -13.53 2.58 -9.62
C ASN A 157 -12.25 2.16 -8.88
N ARG A 158 -11.70 0.97 -9.16
CA ARG A 158 -10.40 0.56 -8.60
C ARG A 158 -9.26 1.51 -8.96
N PHE A 159 -9.17 1.95 -10.21
CA PHE A 159 -8.12 2.87 -10.65
C PHE A 159 -8.19 4.21 -9.91
N LEU A 160 -9.39 4.76 -9.73
CA LEU A 160 -9.59 5.99 -8.97
C LEU A 160 -9.11 5.84 -7.53
N TRP A 161 -9.51 4.77 -6.83
CA TRP A 161 -9.08 4.53 -5.45
C TRP A 161 -7.58 4.32 -5.33
N THR A 162 -6.94 3.63 -6.29
CA THR A 162 -5.47 3.50 -6.29
C THR A 162 -4.74 4.83 -6.50
N ALA A 163 -5.29 5.72 -7.33
CA ALA A 163 -4.71 7.04 -7.56
C ALA A 163 -4.84 7.92 -6.30
N VAL A 164 -6.00 7.88 -5.64
CA VAL A 164 -6.22 8.57 -4.36
C VAL A 164 -5.26 8.04 -3.29
N GLU A 165 -5.18 6.72 -3.11
CA GLU A 165 -4.28 6.08 -2.14
C GLU A 165 -2.82 6.50 -2.34
N ALA A 166 -2.33 6.46 -3.59
CA ALA A 166 -0.96 6.88 -3.91
C ALA A 166 -0.71 8.36 -3.64
N SER A 167 -1.64 9.23 -4.03
CA SER A 167 -1.52 10.69 -3.85
C SER A 167 -1.50 11.08 -2.37
N VAL A 168 -2.37 10.45 -1.57
CA VAL A 168 -2.46 10.66 -0.13
C VAL A 168 -1.23 10.10 0.57
N GLY A 169 -0.77 8.91 0.17
CA GLY A 169 0.45 8.30 0.70
C GLY A 169 1.68 9.17 0.46
N LEU A 170 1.83 9.74 -0.75
CA LEU A 170 2.90 10.69 -1.08
C LEU A 170 2.81 11.95 -0.21
N THR A 171 1.61 12.50 -0.09
CA THR A 171 1.34 13.67 0.73
C THR A 171 1.75 13.42 2.19
N CYS A 172 1.37 12.27 2.74
CA CYS A 172 1.75 11.83 4.09
C CYS A 172 3.28 11.76 4.27
N ALA A 173 4.00 11.27 3.27
CA ALA A 173 5.46 11.17 3.32
C ALA A 173 6.16 12.54 3.30
N CYS A 174 5.59 13.53 2.59
CA CYS A 174 6.17 14.87 2.44
C CYS A 174 5.84 15.82 3.61
N PHE A 175 4.69 15.66 4.26
CA PHE A 175 4.22 16.56 5.33
C PHE A 175 5.22 16.79 6.48
N PRO A 176 5.91 15.76 7.02
CA PRO A 176 6.84 15.94 8.13
C PRO A 176 8.05 16.82 7.78
N ILE A 177 8.48 16.82 6.52
CA ILE A 177 9.63 17.60 6.05
C ILE A 177 9.24 19.08 5.90
N ILE A 178 8.06 19.34 5.34
CA ILE A 178 7.54 20.70 5.14
C ILE A 178 7.42 21.41 6.48
N TRP A 179 6.90 20.74 7.51
CA TRP A 179 6.75 21.35 8.83
C TRP A 179 8.08 21.55 9.57
N GLY A 180 9.07 20.68 9.32
CA GLY A 180 10.43 20.85 9.84
C GLY A 180 11.14 22.10 9.30
N LEU A 181 10.65 22.70 8.21
CA LEU A 181 11.20 23.93 7.63
C LEU A 181 10.64 25.20 8.28
N PHE A 182 9.47 25.13 8.93
CA PHE A 182 8.77 26.27 9.54
C PHE A 182 9.03 26.41 11.06
N THR A 183 10.03 25.70 11.60
CA THR A 183 10.45 25.78 13.01
C THR A 183 11.90 26.26 13.10
#